data_AF-D1B021-F1
#
_entry.id   AF-D1B021-F1
#
_cell.length_a   1.000
_cell.length_b   1.000
_cell.length_c   1.000
_cell.angle_alpha   90.00
_cell.angle_beta   90.00
_cell.angle_gamma   90.00
#
_symmetry.space_group_name_H-M   'P 1'
#
loop_
_entity.id
_entity.type
_entity.pdbx_description
1 polymer ?
#
loop_
_entity_poly.entity_id
_entity_poly.type
_entity_poly.pdbx_seq_one_letter_code
_entity_poly.pdbx_strand_id
1 'polypeptide(L)'
;MRELELKNILKIGDKEFLVSTISMHVRHSFFDGDSKRLVYETMVFEIINDEVQFHHSIFNERYNMADEAIAEHGAIIKNPKNFFII
;
A
#
# COMPACT_ATOMS: atom_id res chain seq x y z
N MET A 1 11.10 17.04 -1.49
CA MET A 1 10.37 15.99 -2.23
C MET A 1 9.10 15.75 -1.43
N ARG A 2 7.90 15.86 -2.01
CA ARG A 2 6.65 15.64 -1.24
C ARG A 2 6.56 14.15 -0.90
N GLU A 3 6.26 13.84 0.36
CA GLU A 3 5.97 12.47 0.77
C GLU A 3 4.71 12.00 0.03
N LEU A 4 4.78 10.83 -0.61
CA LEU A 4 3.62 10.24 -1.27
C LEU A 4 2.79 9.57 -0.19
N GLU A 5 1.54 10.00 -0.04
CA GLU A 5 0.56 9.37 0.84
C GLU A 5 -0.79 9.32 0.11
N LEU A 6 -1.23 8.12 -0.26
CA LEU A 6 -2.53 7.84 -0.85
C LEU A 6 -3.32 6.92 0.08
N LYS A 7 -4.60 7.20 0.25
CA LYS A 7 -5.51 6.42 1.09
C LYS A 7 -6.90 6.41 0.48
N ASN A 8 -7.41 5.20 0.24
CA ASN A 8 -8.72 4.98 -0.33
C ASN A 8 -9.43 3.86 0.43
N ILE A 9 -10.68 4.09 0.79
CA ILE A 9 -11.56 3.03 1.32
C ILE A 9 -12.30 2.43 0.14
N LEU A 10 -12.29 1.11 0.06
CA LEU A 10 -12.93 0.33 -0.99
C LEU A 10 -13.94 -0.62 -0.35
N LYS A 11 -15.16 -0.67 -0.89
CA LYS A 11 -16.20 -1.62 -0.46
C LYS A 11 -16.41 -2.67 -1.56
N ILE A 12 -16.34 -3.95 -1.19
CA ILE A 12 -16.60 -5.08 -2.10
C ILE A 12 -17.59 -6.03 -1.42
N GLY A 13 -18.82 -6.05 -1.92
CA GLY A 13 -19.89 -6.77 -1.23
C GLY A 13 -20.08 -6.20 0.18
N ASP A 14 -20.02 -7.05 1.19
CA ASP A 14 -20.16 -6.68 2.61
C ASP A 14 -18.82 -6.41 3.32
N LYS A 15 -17.70 -6.45 2.58
CA LYS A 15 -16.36 -6.21 3.14
C LYS A 15 -15.86 -4.82 2.79
N GLU A 16 -15.15 -4.21 3.73
CA GLU A 16 -14.48 -2.93 3.54
C GLU A 16 -12.96 -3.09 3.64
N PHE A 17 -12.23 -2.32 2.83
CA PHE A 17 -10.78 -2.39 2.74
C PHE A 17 -10.17 -1.00 2.72
N LEU A 18 -9.05 -0.84 3.42
CA LEU A 18 -8.17 0.32 3.32
C LEU A 18 -7.04 0.00 2.33
N VAL A 19 -7.01 0.70 1.21
CA VAL A 19 -5.87 0.72 0.28
C VAL A 19 -5.01 1.92 0.62
N SER A 20 -3.74 1.71 0.95
CA SER A 20 -2.83 2.79 1.34
C SER A 20 -1.49 2.67 0.62
N THR A 21 -0.99 3.77 0.08
CA THR A 21 0.36 3.86 -0.48
C THR A 21 1.12 4.94 0.24
N ILE A 22 2.31 4.61 0.75
CA ILE A 22 3.17 5.53 1.49
C ILE A 22 4.60 5.51 0.94
N SER A 23 5.29 6.65 1.01
CA SER A 23 6.74 6.71 0.79
C SER A 23 7.49 6.55 2.11
N MET A 24 8.56 5.74 2.11
CA MET A 24 9.39 5.52 3.29
C MET A 24 10.87 5.36 2.94
N HIS A 25 11.74 5.64 3.91
CA HIS A 25 13.17 5.36 3.78
C HIS A 25 13.48 3.91 4.19
N VAL A 26 14.39 3.27 3.46
CA VAL A 26 14.86 1.92 3.81
C VAL A 26 15.58 1.95 5.16
N ARG A 27 15.06 1.22 6.16
CA ARG A 27 15.65 1.19 7.51
C ARG A 27 16.76 0.15 7.71
N HIS A 28 16.81 -0.89 6.87
CA HIS A 28 17.77 -2.00 6.95
C HIS A 28 18.72 -1.99 5.76
N SER A 29 19.59 -0.98 5.69
CA SER A 29 20.64 -0.91 4.70
C SER A 29 21.92 -1.57 5.20
N PHE A 30 22.48 -2.50 4.42
CA PHE A 30 23.80 -3.08 4.70
C PHE A 30 24.96 -2.19 4.24
N PHE A 31 24.70 -1.18 3.39
CA PHE A 31 25.69 -0.28 2.83
C PHE A 31 25.39 1.18 3.20
N ASP A 32 26.45 1.98 3.35
CA ASP A 32 26.32 3.41 3.61
C ASP A 32 25.64 4.13 2.42
N GLY A 33 24.54 4.82 2.70
CA GLY A 33 23.76 5.59 1.72
C GLY A 33 22.41 4.97 1.34
N ASP A 34 22.22 3.66 1.54
CA ASP A 34 20.95 2.98 1.25
C ASP A 34 19.83 3.41 2.23
N SER A 35 20.18 3.89 3.43
CA SER A 35 19.22 4.44 4.39
C SER A 35 18.55 5.75 3.92
N LYS A 36 19.10 6.39 2.89
CA LYS A 36 18.50 7.57 2.22
C LYS A 36 17.66 7.17 1.01
N ARG A 37 17.62 5.89 0.66
CA ARG A 37 16.82 5.41 -0.47
C ARG A 37 15.35 5.46 -0.10
N LEU A 38 14.60 6.24 -0.88
CA LEU A 38 13.16 6.33 -0.79
C LEU A 38 12.56 5.13 -1.56
N VAL A 39 11.68 4.41 -0.90
CA VAL A 39 10.84 3.37 -1.50
C VAL A 39 9.38 3.71 -1.25
N TYR A 40 8.51 3.10 -2.04
CA TYR A 40 7.07 3.28 -1.94
C TYR A 40 6.46 1.93 -1.62
N GLU A 41 5.52 1.88 -0.69
CA GLU A 41 4.86 0.65 -0.28
C GLU A 41 3.35 0.82 -0.44
N THR A 42 2.72 -0.08 -1.17
CA THR A 42 1.26 -0.15 -1.31
C THR A 42 0.77 -1.35 -0.50
N MET A 43 -0.13 -1.08 0.44
CA MET A 43 -0.70 -2.06 1.33
C MET A 43 -2.23 -2.03 1.27
N VAL A 44 -2.84 -3.19 1.49
CA VAL A 44 -4.29 -3.29 1.66
C VAL A 44 -4.60 -4.03 2.94
N PHE A 45 -5.53 -3.47 3.72
CA PHE A 45 -6.01 -4.02 4.97
C PHE A 45 -7.52 -4.17 4.93
N GLU A 46 -8.05 -5.22 5.57
CA GLU A 46 -9.48 -5.33 5.82
C GLU A 46 -9.90 -4.38 6.95
N ILE A 47 -11.12 -3.88 6.87
CA ILE A 47 -11.78 -3.08 7.91
C ILE A 47 -12.91 -3.93 8.47
N ILE A 48 -12.86 -4.23 9.77
CA ILE A 48 -13.84 -5.05 10.49
C ILE A 48 -14.33 -4.24 11.67
N ASN A 49 -15.65 -4.08 11.82
CA ASN A 49 -16.26 -3.27 12.90
C ASN A 49 -15.67 -1.85 12.99
N ASP A 50 -15.50 -1.19 11.85
CA ASP A 50 -14.86 0.15 11.73
C ASP A 50 -13.39 0.22 12.16
N GLU A 51 -12.73 -0.92 12.39
CA GLU A 51 -11.31 -1.01 12.76
C GLU A 51 -10.47 -1.63 11.65
N VAL A 52 -9.38 -0.93 11.29
CA VAL A 52 -8.40 -1.38 10.30
C VAL A 52 -7.51 -2.47 10.90
N GLN A 53 -7.46 -3.63 10.24
CA GLN A 53 -6.69 -4.78 10.69
C GLN A 53 -5.21 -4.69 10.25
N PHE A 54 -4.45 -3.74 10.80
CA PHE A 54 -3.06 -3.45 10.39
C PHE A 54 -2.07 -4.62 10.50
N HIS A 55 -2.36 -5.61 11.35
CA HIS A 55 -1.52 -6.79 11.51
C HIS A 55 -1.72 -7.86 10.43
N HIS A 56 -2.73 -7.69 9.58
CA HIS A 56 -3.13 -8.65 8.55
C HIS A 56 -3.32 -7.93 7.21
N SER A 57 -2.23 -7.46 6.61
CA SER A 57 -2.26 -6.94 5.25
C SER A 57 -2.58 -8.07 4.27
N ILE A 58 -3.62 -7.92 3.46
CA ILE A 58 -3.98 -8.88 2.41
C ILE A 58 -3.15 -8.67 1.13
N PHE A 59 -2.57 -7.48 0.99
CA PHE A 59 -1.64 -7.12 -0.07
C PHE A 59 -0.56 -6.23 0.51
N ASN A 60 0.69 -6.47 0.15
CA ASN A 60 1.83 -5.61 0.47
C ASN A 60 2.86 -5.78 -0.64
N GLU A 61 3.12 -4.69 -1.36
CA GLU A 61 4.15 -4.63 -2.39
C GLU A 61 4.98 -3.35 -2.28
N ARG A 62 6.26 -3.45 -2.67
CA ARG A 62 7.22 -2.35 -2.62
C ARG A 62 7.74 -1.98 -3.99
N TYR A 63 7.88 -0.68 -4.21
CA TYR A 63 8.28 -0.08 -5.47
C TYR A 63 9.47 0.86 -5.28
N ASN A 64 10.32 0.94 -6.30
CA ASN A 64 11.43 1.88 -6.33
C ASN A 64 11.03 3.24 -6.94
N MET A 65 9.91 3.29 -7.66
CA MET A 65 9.41 4.50 -8.32
C MET A 65 8.01 4.86 -7.83
N ALA A 66 7.76 6.16 -7.63
CA ALA A 66 6.46 6.66 -7.19
C ALA A 66 5.34 6.31 -8.19
N ASP A 67 5.62 6.48 -9.48
CA ASP A 67 4.65 6.28 -10.55
C ASP A 67 4.16 4.82 -10.62
N GLU A 68 5.05 3.86 -10.34
CA GLU A 68 4.68 2.43 -10.24
C GLU A 68 3.72 2.20 -9.06
N ALA A 69 4.04 2.77 -7.89
CA ALA A 69 3.20 2.63 -6.71
C ALA A 69 1.82 3.29 -6.90
N ILE A 70 1.76 4.45 -7.55
CA ILE A 70 0.52 5.16 -7.89
C ILE A 70 -0.29 4.35 -8.91
N ALA A 71 0.37 3.79 -9.93
CA ALA A 71 -0.28 2.97 -10.93
C ALA A 71 -0.91 1.72 -10.31
N GLU A 72 -0.18 1.02 -9.42
CA GLU A 72 -0.71 -0.15 -8.73
C GLU A 72 -1.87 0.22 -7.80
N HIS A 73 -1.72 1.28 -7.01
CA HIS A 73 -2.79 1.78 -6.15
C HIS A 73 -4.08 2.03 -6.95
N GLY A 74 -3.95 2.69 -8.11
CA GLY A 74 -5.05 2.91 -9.03
C GLY A 74 -5.61 1.63 -9.64
N ALA A 75 -4.77 0.65 -9.94
CA ALA A 75 -5.18 -0.65 -10.47
C ALA A 75 -5.99 -1.46 -9.45
N ILE A 76 -5.56 -1.46 -8.19
CA ILE A 76 -6.26 -2.08 -7.06
C ILE A 76 -7.65 -1.46 -6.89
N ILE A 77 -7.75 -0.12 -6.92
CA ILE A 77 -9.04 0.56 -6.80
C ILE A 77 -9.97 0.19 -7.97
N LYS A 78 -9.44 0.15 -9.20
CA LYS A 78 -10.23 -0.12 -10.40
C LYS A 78 -10.70 -1.57 -10.51
N ASN A 79 -9.83 -2.52 -10.16
CA ASN A 79 -10.08 -3.96 -10.36
C ASN A 79 -9.67 -4.77 -9.12
N PRO A 80 -10.30 -4.54 -7.95
CA PRO A 80 -9.85 -5.12 -6.69
C PRO A 80 -9.89 -6.64 -6.66
N LYS A 81 -10.80 -7.27 -7.41
CA LYS A 81 -10.91 -8.74 -7.52
C LYS A 81 -9.69 -9.43 -8.13
N ASN A 82 -8.82 -8.68 -8.82
CA ASN A 82 -7.58 -9.23 -9.37
C ASN A 82 -6.44 -9.32 -8.34
N PHE A 83 -6.57 -8.58 -7.23
CA PHE A 83 -5.53 -8.44 -6.21
C PHE A 83 -5.88 -9.17 -4.92
N PHE A 84 -7.17 -9.36 -4.65
CA PHE A 84 -7.65 -10.03 -3.46
C PHE A 84 -8.20 -11.41 -3.85
N ILE A 85 -7.64 -12.47 -3.27
CA ILE A 85 -8.32 -13.76 -3.22
C ILE A 85 -9.35 -13.63 -2.10
N ILE A 86 -10.60 -13.28 -2.44
CA ILE A 86 -11.71 -13.03 -1.50
C ILE A 86 -12.46 -14.32 -1.21
#